data_AF-A0A934QZU0-F1
#
_entry.id   AF-A0A934QZU0-F1
#
_cell.length_a   1.000
_cell.length_b   1.000
_cell.length_c   1.000
_cell.angle_alpha   90.00
_cell.angle_beta   90.00
_cell.angle_gamma   90.00
#
_symmetry.space_group_name_H-M   'P 1'
#
loop_
_entity.id
_entity.type
_entity.pdbx_description
1 polymer ?
#
loop_
_entity_poly.entity_id
_entity_poly.type
_entity_poly.pdbx_seq_one_letter_code
_entity_poly.pdbx_strand_id
1 'polypeptide(L)'
;MMRLLIILLLSMPFTRGEEEPFARARIGTEGEIWTGQKVTLVVELLAPGYFTGAPAFDLPKIPGCLIVPPVSSPVVSSETRGDRTFTLQRHELMVFPHRPGKIEIPPFQARFSFKRAPLDKDPVAASVSVAALAFEVSVPPGDAARATVTSADLKVSESWSSEPGKRAKPGDAFVRTITWSASDLTGMAFPPFPDDRIPGLAIYRKPPFVEDASDRGELRGGRVDVITYVCKGGGNFVIPAYRVRWWDPAKKSLQTVEFPPRAFTVFVPPPPPEPFSRRASRYLRAHGRETALGLASLILAVSTFRLWWPVVVRFQQRLRPRHLPPLNPFPSP
;
A
#
# COMPACT_ATOMS: atom_id res chain seq x y z
N MET A 1 -26.89 93.80 -38.58
CA MET A 1 -26.62 93.40 -37.17
C MET A 1 -27.05 91.94 -37.04
N MET A 2 -26.11 91.00 -37.14
CA MET A 2 -25.45 90.34 -35.98
C MET A 2 -26.43 89.27 -35.39
N ARG A 3 -26.18 87.95 -35.41
CA ARG A 3 -24.97 87.19 -35.05
C ARG A 3 -24.95 85.82 -35.73
N LEU A 4 -23.78 85.45 -36.26
CA LEU A 4 -23.37 84.07 -36.59
C LEU A 4 -23.22 83.28 -35.27
N LEU A 5 -23.89 82.13 -35.14
CA LEU A 5 -23.68 81.21 -34.02
C LEU A 5 -22.74 80.09 -34.51
N ILE A 6 -21.46 80.18 -34.15
CA ILE A 6 -20.46 79.14 -34.42
C ILE A 6 -20.65 78.04 -33.36
N ILE A 7 -21.12 76.87 -33.78
CA ILE A 7 -21.18 75.67 -32.95
C ILE A 7 -19.77 75.07 -32.93
N LEU A 8 -19.08 75.26 -31.80
CA LEU A 8 -17.78 74.65 -31.52
C LEU A 8 -18.01 73.17 -31.19
N LEU A 9 -17.83 72.30 -32.19
CA LEU A 9 -17.76 70.85 -31.98
C LEU A 9 -16.52 70.53 -31.15
N LEU A 10 -16.72 70.35 -29.85
CA LEU A 10 -15.71 69.86 -28.93
C LEU A 10 -15.46 68.38 -29.25
N SER A 11 -14.45 68.11 -30.08
CA SER A 11 -13.93 66.77 -30.31
C SER A 11 -13.32 66.28 -28.98
N MET A 12 -14.11 65.57 -28.17
CA MET A 12 -13.54 64.77 -27.09
C MET A 12 -12.56 63.77 -27.72
N PRO A 13 -11.29 63.76 -27.31
CA PRO A 13 -10.41 62.66 -27.70
C PRO A 13 -11.03 61.39 -27.10
N PHE A 14 -11.43 60.45 -27.97
CA PHE A 14 -11.60 59.06 -27.56
C PHE A 14 -10.22 58.59 -27.15
N THR A 15 -9.90 58.69 -25.86
CA THR A 15 -8.73 58.02 -25.30
C THR A 15 -9.02 56.54 -25.42
N ARG A 16 -8.48 55.91 -26.48
CA ARG A 16 -8.54 54.47 -26.68
C ARG A 16 -7.72 53.84 -25.57
N GLY A 17 -8.37 53.52 -24.46
CA GLY A 17 -7.77 52.80 -23.34
C GLY A 17 -7.12 51.54 -23.91
N GLU A 18 -5.80 51.43 -23.76
CA GLU A 18 -5.08 50.23 -24.13
C GLU A 18 -5.53 49.17 -23.13
N GLU A 19 -6.56 48.38 -23.46
CA GLU A 19 -7.05 47.36 -22.53
C GLU A 19 -5.92 46.40 -22.18
N GLU A 20 -5.49 46.48 -20.93
CA GLU A 20 -4.40 45.72 -20.37
C GLU A 20 -4.77 44.24 -20.23
N PRO A 21 -3.79 43.32 -20.23
CA PRO A 21 -4.03 41.94 -19.84
C PRO A 21 -4.70 41.87 -18.45
N PHE A 22 -5.60 40.92 -18.27
CA PHE A 22 -6.26 40.68 -16.98
C PHE A 22 -6.53 39.20 -16.75
N ALA A 23 -6.91 38.85 -15.53
CA ALA A 23 -7.35 37.50 -15.19
C ALA A 23 -8.76 37.51 -14.59
N ARG A 24 -9.45 36.39 -14.75
CA ARG A 24 -10.65 36.07 -13.97
C ARG A 24 -10.55 34.64 -13.45
N ALA A 25 -11.22 34.35 -12.35
CA ALA A 25 -11.24 33.01 -11.80
C ALA A 25 -12.62 32.67 -11.23
N ARG A 26 -12.91 31.37 -11.18
CA ARG A 26 -14.15 30.83 -10.61
C ARG A 26 -13.92 29.43 -10.06
N ILE A 27 -14.79 29.01 -9.17
CA ILE A 27 -14.92 27.60 -8.79
C ILE A 27 -15.67 26.88 -9.92
N GLY A 28 -15.06 25.84 -10.47
CA GLY A 28 -15.61 25.01 -11.54
C GLY A 28 -16.36 23.78 -11.06
N THR A 29 -16.18 23.39 -9.80
CA THR A 29 -16.95 22.31 -9.17
C THR A 29 -18.33 22.83 -8.79
N GLU A 30 -19.36 22.16 -9.29
CA GLU A 30 -20.75 22.48 -9.01
C GLU A 30 -21.30 21.67 -7.84
N GLY A 31 -22.31 22.22 -7.18
CA GLY A 31 -23.00 21.56 -6.07
C GLY A 31 -22.25 21.65 -4.73
N GLU A 32 -22.61 20.74 -3.84
CA GLU A 32 -22.05 20.66 -2.49
C GLU A 32 -20.64 20.07 -2.53
N ILE A 33 -19.68 20.79 -1.93
CA ILE A 33 -18.28 20.39 -1.86
C ILE A 33 -18.04 19.71 -0.52
N TRP A 34 -17.42 18.54 -0.54
CA TRP A 34 -17.12 17.76 0.65
C TRP A 34 -15.64 17.83 1.04
N THR A 35 -15.37 17.61 2.33
CA THR A 35 -14.01 17.50 2.83
C THR A 35 -13.26 16.38 2.07
N GLY A 36 -12.06 16.69 1.58
CA GLY A 36 -11.20 15.81 0.79
C GLY A 36 -11.53 15.71 -0.70
N GLN A 37 -12.62 16.32 -1.16
CA GLN A 37 -13.01 16.29 -2.58
C GLN A 37 -12.11 17.20 -3.43
N LYS A 38 -11.73 16.76 -4.64
CA LYS A 38 -11.11 17.65 -5.64
C LYS A 38 -12.09 18.74 -6.06
N VAL A 39 -11.70 19.99 -5.83
CA VAL A 39 -12.37 21.19 -6.31
C VAL A 39 -11.57 21.76 -7.48
N THR A 40 -12.22 22.01 -8.61
CA THR A 40 -11.59 22.63 -9.78
C THR A 40 -11.63 24.15 -9.62
N LEU A 41 -10.46 24.78 -9.55
CA LEU A 41 -10.31 26.23 -9.65
C LEU A 41 -9.96 26.58 -11.09
N VAL A 42 -10.87 27.27 -11.78
CA VAL A 42 -10.65 27.71 -13.16
C VAL A 42 -10.08 29.12 -13.12
N VAL A 43 -8.88 29.30 -13.69
CA VAL A 43 -8.22 30.59 -13.86
C VAL A 43 -8.08 30.87 -15.34
N GLU A 44 -8.63 31.99 -15.80
CA GLU A 44 -8.56 32.41 -17.19
C GLU A 44 -7.71 33.68 -17.29
N LEU A 45 -6.64 33.58 -18.10
CA LEU A 45 -5.75 34.69 -18.42
C LEU A 45 -6.17 35.23 -19.79
N LEU A 46 -6.34 36.54 -19.90
CA LEU A 46 -6.72 37.22 -21.13
C LEU A 46 -5.65 38.23 -21.52
N ALA A 47 -5.20 38.14 -22.77
CA ALA A 47 -4.17 39.02 -23.31
C ALA A 47 -4.61 39.59 -24.67
N PRO A 48 -4.37 40.88 -24.95
CA PRO A 48 -4.68 41.51 -26.24
C PRO A 48 -3.62 41.15 -27.29
N GLY A 49 -3.42 39.85 -27.53
CA GLY A 49 -2.34 39.30 -28.36
C GLY A 49 -2.18 37.78 -28.18
N TYR A 50 -1.00 37.25 -28.47
CA TYR A 50 -0.68 35.82 -28.44
C TYR A 50 0.22 35.49 -27.26
N PHE A 51 -0.17 34.52 -26.42
CA PHE A 51 0.67 34.07 -25.31
C PHE A 51 1.99 33.47 -25.80
N THR A 52 3.04 33.65 -25.01
CA THR A 52 4.35 33.05 -25.23
C THR A 52 4.95 32.60 -23.90
N GLY A 53 5.49 31.39 -23.88
CA GLY A 53 5.94 30.73 -22.65
C GLY A 53 4.79 30.17 -21.80
N ALA A 54 5.15 29.61 -20.65
CA ALA A 54 4.19 29.10 -19.67
C ALA A 54 3.92 30.17 -18.60
N PRO A 55 2.66 30.36 -18.18
CA PRO A 55 2.35 31.25 -17.06
C PRO A 55 2.82 30.64 -15.73
N ALA A 56 3.10 31.51 -14.77
CA ALA A 56 3.41 31.16 -13.39
C ALA A 56 2.33 31.74 -12.45
N PHE A 57 1.94 30.96 -11.44
CA PHE A 57 0.94 31.36 -10.44
C PHE A 57 1.58 31.43 -9.06
N ASP A 58 1.46 32.58 -8.40
CA ASP A 58 1.97 32.80 -7.04
C ASP A 58 0.94 32.29 -6.02
N LEU A 59 0.74 30.98 -5.99
CA LEU A 59 -0.34 30.35 -5.24
C LEU A 59 -0.24 30.61 -3.72
N PRO A 60 -1.34 31.05 -3.08
CA PRO A 60 -1.32 31.33 -1.66
C PRO A 60 -1.33 30.04 -0.84
N LYS A 61 -0.75 30.11 0.35
CA LYS A 61 -0.86 29.03 1.34
C LYS A 61 -2.14 29.21 2.15
N ILE A 62 -3.03 28.23 2.08
CA ILE A 62 -4.32 28.24 2.79
C ILE A 62 -4.29 27.12 3.83
N PRO A 63 -4.46 27.42 5.13
CA PRO A 63 -4.49 26.39 6.16
C PRO A 63 -5.57 25.33 5.88
N GLY A 64 -5.16 24.06 5.90
CA GLY A 64 -6.06 22.92 5.66
C GLY A 64 -6.56 22.82 4.22
N CYS A 65 -5.91 23.45 3.25
CA CYS A 65 -6.27 23.35 1.84
C CYS A 65 -5.01 23.30 0.97
N LEU A 66 -4.93 22.31 0.08
CA LEU A 66 -3.84 22.17 -0.88
C LEU A 66 -4.28 22.69 -2.24
N ILE A 67 -3.48 23.55 -2.87
CA ILE A 67 -3.67 23.95 -4.27
C ILE A 67 -2.54 23.35 -5.08
N VAL A 68 -2.90 22.56 -6.10
CA VAL A 68 -1.97 21.98 -7.05
C VAL A 68 -2.03 22.80 -8.34
N PRO A 69 -0.90 23.30 -8.86
CA PRO A 69 -0.85 24.04 -10.12
C PRO A 69 -1.30 23.18 -11.30
N PRO A 70 -1.66 23.78 -12.44
CA PRO A 70 -2.06 23.01 -13.61
C PRO A 70 -0.84 22.23 -14.12
N VAL A 71 -1.02 20.93 -14.36
CA VAL A 71 0.05 20.03 -14.86
C VAL A 71 0.01 19.87 -16.39
N SER A 72 -1.10 20.27 -17.02
CA SER A 72 -1.33 20.18 -18.46
C SER A 72 -1.26 21.53 -19.15
N SER A 73 -1.17 21.51 -20.49
CA SER A 73 -1.32 22.71 -21.30
C SER A 73 -2.70 23.36 -21.11
N PRO A 74 -2.80 24.71 -21.20
CA PRO A 74 -4.08 25.40 -21.10
C PRO A 74 -4.98 25.10 -22.29
N VAL A 75 -6.29 25.28 -22.08
CA VAL A 75 -7.23 25.39 -23.19
C VAL A 75 -7.18 26.82 -23.72
N VAL A 76 -6.85 26.97 -25.00
CA VAL A 76 -6.73 28.28 -25.66
C VAL A 76 -7.99 28.58 -26.45
N SER A 77 -8.51 29.79 -26.32
CA SER A 77 -9.64 30.29 -27.13
C SER A 77 -9.47 31.80 -27.39
N SER A 78 -10.42 32.39 -28.12
CA SER A 78 -10.47 33.85 -28.33
C SER A 78 -11.80 34.39 -27.85
N GLU A 79 -11.78 35.57 -27.25
CA GLU A 79 -12.97 36.29 -26.78
C GLU A 79 -12.92 37.72 -27.31
N THR A 80 -13.99 38.18 -27.97
CA THR A 80 -14.10 39.57 -28.43
C THR A 80 -14.93 40.37 -27.43
N ARG A 81 -14.37 41.50 -26.97
CA ARG A 81 -15.05 42.47 -26.11
C ARG A 81 -15.00 43.83 -26.75
N GLY A 82 -16.18 44.39 -27.05
CA GLY A 82 -16.26 45.60 -27.86
C GLY A 82 -15.54 45.40 -29.20
N ASP A 83 -14.57 46.26 -29.49
CA ASP A 83 -13.81 46.25 -30.73
C ASP A 83 -12.46 45.49 -30.63
N ARG A 84 -12.22 44.75 -29.54
CA ARG A 84 -10.94 44.07 -29.32
C ARG A 84 -11.09 42.58 -29.07
N THR A 85 -10.21 41.81 -29.69
CA THR A 85 -10.11 40.36 -29.49
C THR A 85 -8.97 40.05 -28.54
N PHE A 86 -9.28 39.27 -27.52
CA PHE A 86 -8.35 38.73 -26.56
C PHE A 86 -8.11 37.26 -26.89
N THR A 87 -6.87 36.81 -26.72
CA THR A 87 -6.59 35.39 -26.56
C THR A 87 -6.81 35.04 -25.10
N LEU A 88 -7.49 33.94 -24.85
CA LEU A 88 -7.80 33.40 -23.54
C LEU A 88 -7.02 32.10 -23.33
N GLN A 89 -6.33 31.99 -22.20
CA GLN A 89 -5.80 30.72 -21.69
C GLN A 89 -6.58 30.31 -20.43
N ARG A 90 -7.30 29.20 -20.51
CA ARG A 90 -7.98 28.58 -19.38
C ARG A 90 -7.07 27.54 -18.73
N HIS A 91 -6.80 27.75 -17.45
CA HIS A 91 -6.04 26.85 -16.60
C HIS A 91 -6.97 26.26 -15.53
N GLU A 92 -6.83 24.96 -15.29
CA GLU A 92 -7.57 24.26 -14.25
C GLU A 92 -6.60 23.82 -13.17
N LEU A 93 -6.75 24.42 -12.00
CA LEU A 93 -6.01 24.10 -10.79
C LEU A 93 -6.86 23.17 -9.94
N MET A 94 -6.18 22.29 -9.20
CA MET A 94 -6.85 21.35 -8.31
C MET A 94 -6.73 21.85 -6.88
N VAL A 95 -7.85 21.96 -6.19
CA VAL A 95 -7.94 22.43 -4.82
C VAL A 95 -8.49 21.30 -3.96
N PHE A 96 -7.76 20.90 -2.93
CA PHE A 96 -8.14 19.82 -2.01
C PHE A 96 -8.36 20.40 -0.60
N PRO A 97 -9.63 20.63 -0.19
CA PRO A 97 -9.95 21.12 1.15
C PRO A 97 -9.95 19.97 2.15
N HIS A 98 -9.09 20.01 3.16
CA HIS A 98 -8.99 19.00 4.23
C HIS A 98 -9.67 19.44 5.53
N ARG A 99 -10.39 20.56 5.52
CA ARG A 99 -11.19 21.03 6.64
C ARG A 99 -12.58 21.47 6.17
N PRO A 100 -13.61 21.31 7.02
CA PRO A 100 -14.93 21.84 6.72
C PRO A 100 -15.03 23.35 6.95
N GLY A 101 -16.17 23.89 6.51
CA GLY A 101 -16.53 25.31 6.59
C GLY A 101 -15.98 26.12 5.42
N LYS A 102 -16.03 27.44 5.58
CA LYS A 102 -15.60 28.38 4.56
C LYS A 102 -14.11 28.26 4.28
N ILE A 103 -13.78 28.04 3.02
CA ILE A 103 -12.44 28.15 2.46
C ILE A 103 -12.37 29.46 1.67
N GLU A 104 -11.41 30.31 2.01
CA GLU A 104 -11.13 31.55 1.29
C GLU A 104 -9.77 31.41 0.59
N ILE A 105 -9.79 31.57 -0.72
CA ILE A 105 -8.61 31.70 -1.57
C ILE A 105 -8.32 33.20 -1.67
N PRO A 106 -7.26 33.72 -1.03
CA PRO A 106 -6.94 35.14 -1.11
C PRO A 106 -6.48 35.50 -2.53
N PRO A 107 -6.50 36.80 -2.90
CA PRO A 107 -6.00 37.23 -4.19
C PRO A 107 -4.55 36.80 -4.40
N PHE A 108 -4.20 36.42 -5.62
CA PHE A 108 -2.84 36.02 -5.97
C PHE A 108 -2.45 36.53 -7.36
N GLN A 109 -1.16 36.48 -7.68
CA GLN A 109 -0.64 36.98 -8.94
C GLN A 109 -0.49 35.85 -9.96
N ALA A 110 -0.87 36.13 -11.20
CA ALA A 110 -0.54 35.33 -12.36
C ALA A 110 0.41 36.11 -13.26
N ARG A 111 1.56 35.51 -13.58
CA ARG A 111 2.63 36.12 -14.37
C ARG A 111 2.75 35.40 -15.70
N PHE A 112 2.75 36.12 -16.80
CA PHE A 112 2.84 35.54 -18.14
C PHE A 112 3.44 36.54 -19.13
N SER A 113 3.74 36.05 -20.33
CA SER A 113 4.20 36.89 -21.44
C SER A 113 3.31 36.73 -22.66
N PHE A 114 3.16 37.80 -23.44
CA PHE A 114 2.41 37.77 -24.68
C PHE A 114 3.03 38.69 -25.74
N LYS A 115 2.68 38.48 -27.00
CA LYS A 115 3.07 39.31 -28.15
C LYS A 115 1.84 40.00 -28.70
N ARG A 116 1.93 41.29 -29.03
CA ARG A 116 0.77 42.06 -29.54
C ARG A 116 0.39 41.61 -30.94
N ALA A 117 1.37 41.23 -31.76
CA ALA A 117 1.20 40.60 -33.06
C ALA A 117 2.06 39.32 -33.20
N PRO A 118 1.71 38.38 -34.10
CA PRO A 118 2.43 37.11 -34.25
C PRO A 118 3.92 37.26 -34.57
N LEU A 119 4.27 38.30 -35.33
CA LEU A 119 5.63 38.56 -35.82
C LEU A 119 6.48 39.44 -34.88
N ASP A 120 5.92 39.90 -33.75
CA ASP A 120 6.67 40.69 -32.79
C ASP A 120 7.84 39.88 -32.22
N LYS A 121 9.02 40.51 -32.12
CA LYS A 121 10.22 39.84 -31.60
C LYS A 121 10.23 39.82 -30.07
N ASP A 122 9.82 40.92 -29.45
CA ASP A 122 9.94 41.12 -28.01
C ASP A 122 8.61 40.82 -27.31
N PRO A 123 8.56 39.83 -26.41
CA PRO A 123 7.40 39.58 -25.56
C PRO A 123 7.17 40.72 -24.56
N VAL A 124 5.91 41.05 -24.33
CA VAL A 124 5.47 41.92 -23.23
C VAL A 124 5.19 41.05 -22.02
N ALA A 125 5.86 41.33 -20.90
CA ALA A 125 5.58 40.69 -19.62
C ALA A 125 4.33 41.31 -18.98
N ALA A 126 3.49 40.46 -18.40
CA ALA A 126 2.28 40.84 -17.68
C ALA A 126 2.27 40.18 -16.30
N SER A 127 1.79 40.93 -15.29
CA SER A 127 1.43 40.42 -13.98
C SER A 127 0.04 40.89 -13.66
N VAL A 128 -0.90 39.97 -13.51
CA VAL A 128 -2.31 40.27 -13.30
C VAL A 128 -2.78 39.66 -11.99
N SER A 129 -3.62 40.40 -11.28
CA SER A 129 -4.22 39.91 -10.04
C SER A 129 -5.42 39.02 -10.33
N VAL A 130 -5.43 37.83 -9.74
CA VAL A 130 -6.60 36.96 -9.63
C VAL A 130 -7.34 37.34 -8.36
N ALA A 131 -8.62 37.67 -8.48
CA ALA A 131 -9.46 38.09 -7.35
C ALA A 131 -9.66 36.96 -6.32
N ALA A 132 -9.97 37.35 -5.08
CA ALA A 132 -10.31 36.41 -4.03
C ALA A 132 -11.54 35.57 -4.40
N LEU A 133 -11.54 34.30 -3.98
CA LEU A 133 -12.66 33.39 -4.16
C LEU A 133 -12.96 32.69 -2.83
N ALA A 134 -14.20 32.29 -2.63
CA ALA A 134 -14.57 31.49 -1.47
C ALA A 134 -15.58 30.41 -1.85
N PHE A 135 -15.56 29.31 -1.10
CA PHE A 135 -16.54 28.23 -1.19
C PHE A 135 -16.72 27.56 0.16
N GLU A 136 -17.86 26.90 0.36
CA GLU A 136 -18.19 26.17 1.58
C GLU A 136 -17.86 24.69 1.44
N VAL A 137 -17.37 24.08 2.52
CA VAL A 137 -16.99 22.66 2.56
C VAL A 137 -17.80 21.93 3.63
N SER A 138 -18.60 20.97 3.21
CA SER A 138 -19.40 20.11 4.07
C SER A 138 -18.58 18.91 4.60
N VAL A 139 -19.04 18.34 5.71
CA VAL A 139 -18.57 17.05 6.23
C VAL A 139 -19.58 15.97 5.83
N PRO A 140 -19.13 14.83 5.25
CA PRO A 140 -20.02 13.71 4.98
C PRO A 140 -20.81 13.28 6.24
N PRO A 141 -22.12 12.97 6.12
CA PRO A 141 -22.97 12.75 7.27
C PRO A 141 -22.66 11.45 8.03
N GLY A 142 -22.83 11.47 9.35
CA GLY A 142 -22.76 10.31 10.23
C GLY A 142 -21.42 9.56 10.13
N ASP A 143 -21.51 8.26 9.87
CA ASP A 143 -20.36 7.36 9.78
C ASP A 143 -19.43 7.67 8.59
N ALA A 144 -19.94 8.38 7.57
CA ALA A 144 -19.15 8.81 6.42
C ALA A 144 -18.12 9.89 6.76
N ALA A 145 -18.25 10.59 7.90
CA ALA A 145 -17.22 11.52 8.38
C ALA A 145 -15.87 10.83 8.66
N ARG A 146 -15.88 9.49 8.80
CA ARG A 146 -14.68 8.65 8.96
C ARG A 146 -14.26 7.96 7.66
N ALA A 147 -14.88 8.32 6.52
CA ALA A 147 -14.46 7.84 5.22
C ALA A 147 -13.00 8.21 4.97
N THR A 148 -12.29 7.33 4.29
CA THR A 148 -10.85 7.49 4.16
C THR A 148 -10.45 8.50 3.11
N VAL A 149 -11.24 8.56 2.03
CA VAL A 149 -11.12 9.54 0.95
C VAL A 149 -12.51 9.90 0.43
N THR A 150 -12.59 11.00 -0.31
CA THR A 150 -13.78 11.43 -1.05
C THR A 150 -13.50 11.34 -2.54
N SER A 151 -14.21 10.46 -3.24
CA SER A 151 -14.01 10.24 -4.68
C SER A 151 -15.25 9.64 -5.33
N ALA A 152 -15.60 10.11 -6.53
CA ALA A 152 -16.75 9.61 -7.28
C ALA A 152 -16.46 8.29 -8.02
N ASP A 153 -15.19 7.97 -8.25
CA ASP A 153 -14.78 6.88 -9.14
C ASP A 153 -13.64 6.00 -8.59
N LEU A 154 -13.45 5.99 -7.27
CA LEU A 154 -12.45 5.15 -6.62
C LEU A 154 -12.62 3.67 -7.01
N LYS A 155 -11.54 3.11 -7.57
CA LYS A 155 -11.39 1.69 -7.87
C LYS A 155 -10.27 1.13 -7.00
N VAL A 156 -10.58 0.05 -6.29
CA VAL A 156 -9.62 -0.70 -5.49
C VAL A 156 -9.75 -2.17 -5.84
N SER A 157 -8.63 -2.83 -6.10
CA SER A 157 -8.59 -4.26 -6.42
C SER A 157 -7.51 -4.96 -5.62
N GLU A 158 -7.72 -6.26 -5.37
CA GLU A 158 -6.78 -7.14 -4.69
C GLU A 158 -6.36 -8.26 -5.64
N SER A 159 -5.07 -8.59 -5.61
CA SER A 159 -4.53 -9.80 -6.25
C SER A 159 -3.49 -10.48 -5.37
N TRP A 160 -3.31 -11.79 -5.61
CA TRP A 160 -2.35 -12.64 -4.93
C TRP A 160 -1.53 -13.43 -5.95
N SER A 161 -0.20 -13.35 -5.91
CA SER A 161 0.65 -14.17 -6.79
C SER A 161 0.98 -15.55 -6.21
N SER A 162 0.70 -15.73 -4.92
CA SER A 162 0.74 -17.02 -4.21
C SER A 162 -0.27 -16.88 -3.08
N GLU A 163 -1.49 -17.37 -3.30
CA GLU A 163 -2.56 -17.23 -2.31
C GLU A 163 -2.33 -18.18 -1.12
N PRO A 164 -2.58 -17.75 0.12
CA PRO A 164 -2.48 -18.64 1.28
C PRO A 164 -3.41 -19.85 1.15
N GLY A 165 -2.82 -21.04 1.03
CA GLY A 165 -3.53 -22.30 0.80
C GLY A 165 -3.51 -23.27 1.99
N LYS A 166 -4.19 -24.42 1.84
CA LYS A 166 -4.35 -25.43 2.90
C LYS A 166 -3.06 -26.18 3.29
N ARG A 167 -1.94 -25.98 2.59
CA ARG A 167 -0.67 -26.72 2.80
C ARG A 167 0.56 -25.80 2.72
N ALA A 168 0.52 -24.70 3.47
CA ALA A 168 1.69 -23.84 3.60
C ALA A 168 2.79 -24.55 4.40
N LYS A 169 4.05 -24.20 4.13
CA LYS A 169 5.23 -24.67 4.86
C LYS A 169 5.97 -23.49 5.50
N PRO A 170 6.74 -23.72 6.58
CA PRO A 170 7.63 -22.69 7.09
C PRO A 170 8.60 -22.25 5.98
N GLY A 171 8.75 -20.93 5.81
CA GLY A 171 9.50 -20.31 4.72
C GLY A 171 8.65 -19.89 3.52
N ASP A 172 7.42 -20.40 3.37
CA ASP A 172 6.53 -19.98 2.28
C ASP A 172 6.18 -18.50 2.41
N ALA A 173 6.07 -17.83 1.25
CA ALA A 173 5.76 -16.42 1.15
C ALA A 173 4.50 -16.20 0.29
N PHE A 174 3.60 -15.36 0.78
CA PHE A 174 2.39 -14.94 0.07
C PHE A 174 2.48 -13.45 -0.22
N VAL A 175 2.25 -13.06 -1.47
CA VAL A 175 2.32 -11.64 -1.88
C VAL A 175 0.92 -11.15 -2.18
N ARG A 176 0.49 -10.14 -1.43
CA ARG A 176 -0.76 -9.40 -1.61
C ARG A 176 -0.45 -8.08 -2.31
N THR A 177 -1.14 -7.82 -3.40
CA THR A 177 -1.04 -6.57 -4.14
C THR A 177 -2.39 -5.87 -4.12
N ILE A 178 -2.41 -4.62 -3.67
CA ILE A 178 -3.58 -3.75 -3.70
C ILE A 178 -3.33 -2.65 -4.73
N THR A 179 -4.23 -2.52 -5.70
CA THR A 179 -4.14 -1.53 -6.77
C THR A 179 -5.28 -0.54 -6.64
N TRP A 180 -4.92 0.74 -6.61
CA TRP A 180 -5.81 1.88 -6.45
C TRP A 180 -5.83 2.72 -7.72
N SER A 181 -7.00 3.25 -8.08
CA SER A 181 -7.12 4.26 -9.11
C SER A 181 -8.34 5.16 -8.90
N ALA A 182 -8.23 6.45 -9.19
CA ALA A 182 -9.32 7.42 -9.18
C ALA A 182 -8.98 8.60 -10.13
N SER A 183 -9.98 9.30 -10.65
CA SER A 183 -9.78 10.49 -11.53
C SER A 183 -9.85 11.84 -10.80
N ASP A 184 -10.05 11.79 -9.49
CA ASP A 184 -10.20 12.96 -8.63
C ASP A 184 -9.30 12.93 -7.40
N LEU A 185 -8.35 12.01 -7.34
CA LEU A 185 -7.34 11.91 -6.28
C LEU A 185 -5.96 11.68 -6.87
N THR A 186 -4.93 12.15 -6.16
CA THR A 186 -3.55 11.73 -6.41
C THR A 186 -3.31 10.38 -5.75
N GLY A 187 -2.36 9.58 -6.25
CA GLY A 187 -2.04 8.28 -5.69
C GLY A 187 -1.55 8.36 -4.23
N MET A 188 -0.96 9.48 -3.86
CA MET A 188 -0.56 9.77 -2.47
C MET A 188 -1.75 10.03 -1.53
N ALA A 189 -2.93 10.39 -2.05
CA ALA A 189 -4.12 10.63 -1.24
C ALA A 189 -4.80 9.34 -0.76
N PHE A 190 -4.53 8.20 -1.41
CA PHE A 190 -5.09 6.91 -0.97
C PHE A 190 -4.57 6.53 0.43
N PRO A 191 -5.34 5.82 1.25
CA PRO A 191 -4.90 5.47 2.60
C PRO A 191 -3.76 4.47 2.64
N PRO A 192 -2.79 4.59 3.55
CA PRO A 192 -1.81 3.54 3.74
C PRO A 192 -2.48 2.22 4.14
N PHE A 193 -1.84 1.12 3.79
CA PHE A 193 -2.29 -0.20 4.25
C PHE A 193 -2.08 -0.34 5.77
N PRO A 194 -3.02 -0.96 6.52
CA PRO A 194 -2.92 -1.11 7.98
C PRO A 194 -1.61 -1.77 8.46
N ASP A 195 -1.11 -1.33 9.62
CA ASP A 195 0.12 -1.87 10.21
C ASP A 195 -0.11 -3.06 11.16
N ASP A 196 -0.94 -4.01 10.74
CA ASP A 196 -1.33 -5.12 11.60
C ASP A 196 -0.19 -6.14 11.72
N ARG A 197 0.18 -6.49 12.96
CA ARG A 197 1.11 -7.57 13.25
C ARG A 197 0.35 -8.89 13.37
N ILE A 198 0.82 -9.91 12.65
CA ILE A 198 0.27 -11.27 12.75
C ILE A 198 1.34 -12.15 13.39
N PRO A 199 1.15 -12.62 14.65
CA PRO A 199 2.11 -13.51 15.31
C PRO A 199 2.45 -14.73 14.43
N GLY A 200 3.75 -15.03 14.33
CA GLY A 200 4.26 -16.15 13.51
C GLY A 200 4.40 -15.86 12.00
N LEU A 201 3.96 -14.68 11.51
CA LEU A 201 4.27 -14.20 10.17
C LEU A 201 5.30 -13.05 10.23
N ALA A 202 6.21 -13.03 9.26
CA ALA A 202 6.98 -11.82 8.93
C ALA A 202 6.21 -11.05 7.86
N ILE A 203 6.09 -9.73 8.00
CA ILE A 203 5.37 -8.89 7.06
C ILE A 203 6.36 -7.87 6.49
N TYR A 204 6.57 -7.91 5.17
CA TYR A 204 7.44 -7.00 4.46
C TYR A 204 6.59 -6.17 3.50
N ARG A 205 6.68 -4.85 3.61
CA ARG A 205 5.98 -3.92 2.71
C ARG A 205 7.00 -3.28 1.79
N LYS A 206 6.70 -3.24 0.49
CA LYS A 206 7.46 -2.41 -0.45
C LYS A 206 6.97 -0.96 -0.32
N PRO A 207 7.84 0.04 -0.56
CA PRO A 207 7.37 1.40 -0.80
C PRO A 207 6.28 1.40 -1.89
N PRO A 208 5.21 2.18 -1.71
CA PRO A 208 4.14 2.23 -2.70
C PRO A 208 4.69 2.75 -4.04
N PHE A 209 4.25 2.15 -5.14
CA PHE A 209 4.47 2.69 -6.48
C PHE A 209 3.31 3.62 -6.82
N VAL A 210 3.61 4.91 -7.03
CA VAL A 210 2.62 5.94 -7.33
C VAL A 210 2.78 6.38 -8.78
N GLU A 211 1.67 6.41 -9.51
CA GLU A 211 1.61 6.82 -10.90
C GLU A 211 0.45 7.79 -11.07
N ASP A 212 0.77 9.08 -11.03
CA ASP A 212 -0.20 10.15 -11.26
C ASP A 212 -0.03 10.69 -12.68
N ALA A 213 -1.14 10.81 -13.39
CA ALA A 213 -1.21 11.46 -14.68
C ALA A 213 -2.19 12.63 -14.61
N SER A 214 -1.94 13.68 -15.39
CA SER A 214 -2.94 14.73 -15.58
C SER A 214 -2.92 15.25 -17.01
N ASP A 215 -4.09 15.31 -17.64
CA ASP A 215 -4.28 15.89 -18.96
C ASP A 215 -5.50 16.81 -18.95
N ARG A 216 -5.34 18.05 -19.44
CA ARG A 216 -6.37 19.10 -19.52
C ARG A 216 -7.30 19.22 -18.29
N GLY A 217 -6.76 19.09 -17.08
CA GLY A 217 -7.53 19.18 -15.81
C GLY A 217 -8.14 17.86 -15.32
N GLU A 218 -8.11 16.81 -16.15
CA GLU A 218 -8.40 15.44 -15.75
C GLU A 218 -7.20 14.88 -15.01
N LEU A 219 -7.34 14.66 -13.71
CA LEU A 219 -6.38 13.95 -12.89
C LEU A 219 -6.64 12.45 -13.05
N ARG A 220 -5.61 11.63 -12.97
CA ARG A 220 -5.73 10.20 -12.72
C ARG A 220 -4.65 9.80 -11.75
N GLY A 221 -5.04 9.52 -10.52
CA GLY A 221 -4.15 8.95 -9.53
C GLY A 221 -4.13 7.44 -9.60
N GLY A 222 -2.95 6.88 -9.39
CA GLY A 222 -2.69 5.45 -9.34
C GLY A 222 -1.74 5.13 -8.20
N ARG A 223 -2.03 4.05 -7.46
CA ARG A 223 -1.06 3.50 -6.49
C ARG A 223 -1.12 1.99 -6.46
N VAL A 224 0.05 1.37 -6.30
CA VAL A 224 0.20 -0.06 -6.07
C VAL A 224 0.93 -0.29 -4.74
N ASP A 225 0.27 -0.99 -3.83
CA ASP A 225 0.81 -1.42 -2.54
C ASP A 225 1.12 -2.92 -2.60
N VAL A 226 2.35 -3.32 -2.29
CA VAL A 226 2.80 -4.73 -2.32
C VAL A 226 3.27 -5.16 -0.94
N ILE A 227 2.66 -6.24 -0.43
CA ILE A 227 2.90 -6.76 0.92
C ILE A 227 3.22 -8.25 0.82
N THR A 228 4.35 -8.67 1.38
CA THR A 228 4.78 -10.06 1.45
C THR A 228 4.65 -10.58 2.88
N TYR A 229 3.90 -11.66 3.04
CA TYR A 229 3.74 -12.40 4.29
C TYR A 229 4.60 -13.66 4.24
N VAL A 230 5.55 -13.83 5.17
CA VAL A 230 6.43 -15.00 5.24
C VAL A 230 6.13 -15.83 6.48
N CYS A 231 5.90 -17.13 6.30
CA CYS A 231 5.59 -18.07 7.38
C CYS A 231 6.84 -18.40 8.19
N LYS A 232 6.96 -17.93 9.44
CA LYS A 232 8.16 -18.19 10.26
C LYS A 232 8.18 -19.57 10.90
N GLY A 233 7.01 -20.16 11.10
CA GLY A 233 6.84 -21.45 11.76
C GLY A 233 5.49 -22.06 11.47
N GLY A 234 5.30 -23.31 11.91
CA GLY A 234 4.02 -23.99 11.75
C GLY A 234 2.95 -23.46 12.72
N GLY A 235 1.69 -23.60 12.32
CA GLY A 235 0.55 -23.08 13.08
C GLY A 235 -0.65 -22.72 12.20
N ASN A 236 -1.70 -22.19 12.81
CA ASN A 236 -2.85 -21.64 12.12
C ASN A 236 -2.75 -20.12 12.10
N PHE A 237 -2.91 -19.52 10.93
CA PHE A 237 -2.77 -18.09 10.72
C PHE A 237 -3.99 -17.52 10.00
N VAL A 238 -4.30 -16.27 10.29
CA VAL A 238 -5.33 -15.50 9.62
C VAL A 238 -4.73 -14.15 9.20
N ILE A 239 -4.70 -13.89 7.90
CA ILE A 239 -4.50 -12.54 7.38
C ILE A 239 -5.85 -11.84 7.42
N PRO A 240 -5.97 -10.69 8.12
CA PRO A 240 -7.26 -10.04 8.33
C PRO A 240 -7.86 -9.53 7.02
N ALA A 241 -9.19 -9.37 7.06
CA ALA A 241 -9.92 -8.69 6.01
C ALA A 241 -9.39 -7.26 5.85
N TYR A 242 -9.39 -6.75 4.62
CA TYR A 242 -9.09 -5.34 4.37
C TYR A 242 -10.34 -4.65 3.85
N ARG A 243 -10.84 -3.68 4.62
CA ARG A 243 -12.03 -2.92 4.29
C ARG A 243 -11.66 -1.49 3.96
N VAL A 244 -12.08 -1.03 2.79
CA VAL A 244 -11.90 0.36 2.34
C VAL A 244 -13.27 1.02 2.29
N ARG A 245 -13.37 2.21 2.90
CA ARG A 245 -14.60 3.01 2.93
C ARG A 245 -14.30 4.39 2.35
N TRP A 246 -15.12 4.85 1.41
CA TRP A 246 -14.95 6.17 0.79
C TRP A 246 -16.30 6.87 0.61
N TRP A 247 -16.30 8.19 0.68
CA TRP A 247 -17.47 8.98 0.37
C TRP A 247 -17.54 9.21 -1.13
N ASP A 248 -18.66 8.83 -1.76
CA ASP A 248 -18.93 9.12 -3.16
C ASP A 248 -19.77 10.42 -3.22
N PRO A 249 -19.19 11.57 -3.62
CA PRO A 249 -19.88 12.84 -3.63
C PRO A 249 -20.96 12.90 -4.73
N ALA A 250 -20.84 12.10 -5.80
CA ALA A 250 -21.83 12.03 -6.86
C ALA A 250 -23.07 11.24 -6.41
N LYS A 251 -22.87 10.12 -5.69
CA LYS A 251 -23.97 9.32 -5.11
C LYS A 251 -24.43 9.81 -3.75
N LYS A 252 -23.75 10.79 -3.15
CA LYS A 252 -23.94 11.25 -1.76
C LYS A 252 -24.11 10.09 -0.77
N SER A 253 -23.24 9.10 -0.86
CA SER A 253 -23.33 7.90 -0.03
C SER A 253 -21.96 7.33 0.30
N LEU A 254 -21.89 6.64 1.44
CA LEU A 254 -20.70 5.91 1.85
C LEU A 254 -20.61 4.61 1.07
N GLN A 255 -19.53 4.44 0.34
CA GLN A 255 -19.22 3.23 -0.39
C GLN A 255 -18.23 2.37 0.41
N THR A 256 -18.25 1.07 0.18
CA THR A 256 -17.37 0.12 0.87
C THR A 256 -16.99 -1.01 -0.06
N VAL A 257 -15.71 -1.39 -0.03
CA VAL A 257 -15.21 -2.63 -0.61
C VAL A 257 -14.48 -3.41 0.48
N GLU A 258 -14.74 -4.71 0.54
CA GLU A 258 -14.13 -5.60 1.52
C GLU A 258 -13.41 -6.74 0.81
N PHE A 259 -12.14 -6.89 1.14
CA PHE A 259 -11.32 -8.02 0.74
C PHE A 259 -11.30 -9.03 1.90
N PRO A 260 -11.75 -10.27 1.69
CA PRO A 260 -12.01 -11.22 2.76
C PRO A 260 -10.72 -11.66 3.47
N PRO A 261 -10.81 -12.12 4.73
CA PRO A 261 -9.66 -12.65 5.45
C PRO A 261 -9.17 -13.95 4.81
N ARG A 262 -7.86 -14.22 4.90
CA ARG A 262 -7.24 -15.47 4.42
C ARG A 262 -6.76 -16.30 5.61
N ALA A 263 -7.50 -17.37 5.91
CA ALA A 263 -7.11 -18.34 6.92
C ALA A 263 -6.35 -19.50 6.28
N PHE A 264 -5.21 -19.89 6.87
CA PHE A 264 -4.39 -20.98 6.36
C PHE A 264 -3.62 -21.68 7.49
N THR A 265 -3.16 -22.89 7.20
CA THR A 265 -2.40 -23.72 8.13
C THR A 265 -1.01 -23.96 7.55
N VAL A 266 0.01 -23.70 8.35
CA VAL A 266 1.40 -24.01 8.05
C VAL A 266 1.78 -25.30 8.75
N PHE A 267 2.31 -26.26 7.99
CA PHE A 267 2.71 -27.56 8.51
C PHE A 267 3.77 -27.42 9.60
N VAL A 268 3.51 -28.05 10.76
CA VAL A 268 4.50 -28.22 11.84
C VAL A 268 5.15 -29.59 11.63
N PRO A 269 6.44 -29.68 11.27
CA PRO A 269 7.11 -30.96 11.24
C PRO A 269 7.11 -31.58 12.65
N PRO A 270 6.90 -32.91 12.77
CA PRO A 270 6.98 -33.58 14.07
C PRO A 270 8.37 -33.36 14.68
N PRO A 271 8.48 -33.33 16.02
CA PRO A 271 9.77 -33.19 16.68
C PRO A 271 10.71 -34.31 16.20
N PRO A 272 12.02 -34.03 16.03
CA PRO A 272 12.97 -35.05 15.65
C PRO A 272 12.93 -36.20 16.66
N PRO A 273 13.10 -37.46 16.21
CA PRO A 273 13.10 -38.60 17.12
C PRO A 273 14.17 -38.40 18.20
N GLU A 274 13.85 -38.81 19.44
CA GLU A 274 14.80 -38.66 20.54
C GLU A 274 16.14 -39.34 20.19
N PRO A 275 17.28 -38.66 20.44
CA PRO A 275 18.58 -39.24 20.17
C PRO A 275 18.79 -40.52 20.98
N PHE A 276 19.44 -41.51 20.37
CA PHE A 276 19.70 -42.82 20.99
C PHE A 276 20.34 -42.68 22.38
N SER A 277 21.23 -41.70 22.57
CA SER A 277 21.87 -41.43 23.86
C SER A 277 20.87 -41.07 24.98
N ARG A 278 19.83 -40.29 24.69
CA ARG A 278 18.75 -39.98 25.66
C ARG A 278 17.89 -41.21 25.94
N ARG A 279 17.59 -42.00 24.91
CA ARG A 279 16.83 -43.24 25.07
C ARG A 279 17.58 -44.29 25.91
N ALA A 280 18.86 -44.51 25.60
CA ALA A 280 19.73 -45.46 26.29
C ALA A 280 20.00 -45.04 27.74
N SER A 281 20.28 -43.77 28.00
CA SER A 281 20.47 -43.27 29.37
C SER A 281 19.20 -43.38 30.22
N ARG A 282 18.02 -43.14 29.65
CA ARG A 282 16.73 -43.36 30.34
C ARG A 282 16.54 -44.84 30.67
N TYR A 283 16.82 -45.74 29.72
CA TYR A 283 16.73 -47.18 29.93
C TYR A 283 17.69 -47.67 31.03
N LEU A 284 18.96 -47.24 30.97
CA LEU A 284 19.98 -47.57 31.97
C LEU A 284 19.66 -46.97 33.35
N ARG A 285 19.03 -45.80 33.45
CA ARG A 285 18.57 -45.26 34.75
C ARG A 285 17.38 -46.03 35.31
N ALA A 286 16.44 -46.42 34.45
CA ALA A 286 15.23 -47.12 34.87
C ALA A 286 15.51 -48.58 35.27
N HIS A 287 16.36 -49.28 34.50
CA HIS A 287 16.62 -50.71 34.66
C HIS A 287 18.06 -51.02 35.04
N GLY A 288 18.89 -50.02 35.35
CA GLY A 288 20.30 -50.20 35.67
C GLY A 288 20.53 -51.11 36.88
N ARG A 289 19.61 -51.10 37.85
CA ARG A 289 19.65 -52.01 39.00
C ARG A 289 19.36 -53.44 38.59
N GLU A 290 18.35 -53.67 37.75
CA GLU A 290 17.96 -55.01 37.29
C GLU A 290 19.01 -55.60 36.34
N THR A 291 19.58 -54.80 35.44
CA THR A 291 20.66 -55.24 34.56
C THR A 291 21.95 -55.51 35.33
N ALA A 292 22.29 -54.70 36.34
CA ALA A 292 23.43 -54.95 37.22
C ALA A 292 23.24 -56.22 38.07
N LEU A 293 22.04 -56.43 38.63
CA LEU A 293 21.71 -57.66 39.37
C LEU A 293 21.72 -58.90 38.47
N GLY A 294 21.20 -58.79 37.25
CA GLY A 294 21.26 -59.83 36.23
C GLY A 294 22.70 -60.21 35.88
N LEU A 295 23.55 -59.22 35.57
CA LEU A 295 24.98 -59.45 35.31
C LEU A 295 25.71 -60.04 36.52
N ALA A 296 25.45 -59.54 37.73
CA ALA A 296 26.04 -60.08 38.95
C ALA A 296 25.61 -61.54 39.19
N SER A 297 24.34 -61.87 38.97
CA SER A 297 23.82 -63.24 39.08
C SER A 297 24.44 -64.19 38.07
N LEU A 298 24.67 -63.73 36.83
CA LEU A 298 25.35 -64.50 35.78
C LEU A 298 26.81 -64.77 36.14
N ILE A 299 27.53 -63.76 36.64
CA ILE A 299 28.92 -63.90 37.11
C ILE A 299 28.97 -64.86 38.30
N LEU A 300 28.01 -64.79 39.23
CA LEU A 300 27.90 -65.71 40.35
C LEU A 300 27.62 -67.15 39.88
N ALA A 301 26.74 -67.34 38.90
CA ALA A 301 26.44 -68.64 38.32
C ALA A 301 27.66 -69.24 37.60
N VAL A 302 28.40 -68.44 36.83
CA VAL A 302 29.61 -68.90 36.14
C VAL A 302 30.74 -69.23 37.14
N SER A 303 30.91 -68.41 38.17
CA SER A 303 31.94 -68.65 39.20
C SER A 303 31.63 -69.88 40.06
N THR A 304 30.37 -70.06 40.48
CA THR A 304 29.92 -71.28 41.16
C THR A 304 30.03 -72.50 40.25
N PHE A 305 29.62 -72.41 38.98
CA PHE A 305 29.80 -73.50 38.03
C PHE A 305 31.28 -73.90 37.90
N ARG A 306 32.20 -72.94 37.75
CA ARG A 306 33.64 -73.23 37.71
C ARG A 306 34.18 -73.84 39.00
N LEU A 307 33.70 -73.40 40.16
CA LEU A 307 34.14 -73.91 41.46
C LEU A 307 33.67 -75.35 41.71
N TRP A 308 32.44 -75.67 41.30
CA TRP A 308 31.82 -76.98 41.50
C TRP A 308 32.14 -77.99 40.40
N TRP A 309 32.56 -77.53 39.22
CA TRP A 309 33.00 -78.37 38.11
C TRP A 309 33.99 -79.49 38.50
N PRO A 310 35.10 -79.23 39.23
CA PRO A 310 36.02 -80.29 39.64
C PRO A 310 35.39 -81.30 40.62
N VAL A 311 34.41 -80.90 41.43
CA VAL A 311 33.69 -81.82 42.34
C VAL A 311 32.76 -82.74 41.53
N VAL A 312 32.04 -82.19 40.56
CA VAL A 312 31.20 -82.97 39.63
C VAL A 312 32.03 -83.95 38.82
N VAL A 313 33.19 -83.53 38.31
CA VAL A 313 34.13 -84.41 37.59
C VAL A 313 34.63 -85.55 38.49
N ARG A 314 35.00 -85.26 39.75
CA ARG A 314 35.41 -86.29 40.72
C ARG A 314 34.27 -87.27 41.07
N PHE A 315 33.03 -86.79 41.14
CA PHE A 315 31.87 -87.64 41.39
C PHE A 315 31.55 -88.54 40.18
N GLN A 316 31.60 -88.00 38.97
CA GLN A 316 31.44 -88.79 37.73
C GLN A 316 32.54 -89.84 37.55
N GLN A 317 33.77 -89.57 37.99
CA GLN A 317 34.84 -90.57 37.98
C GLN A 317 34.55 -91.79 38.88
N ARG A 318 33.74 -91.63 39.94
CA ARG A 318 33.30 -92.78 40.77
C ARG A 318 32.26 -93.66 40.09
N LEU A 319 31.55 -93.13 39.10
CA LEU A 319 30.50 -93.83 38.34
C LEU A 319 31.03 -94.44 37.03
N ARG A 320 32.34 -94.35 36.75
CA ARG A 320 32.92 -95.05 35.60
C ARG A 320 32.87 -96.56 35.86
N PRO A 321 32.17 -97.36 35.02
CA PRO A 321 32.13 -98.80 35.18
C PRO A 321 33.55 -99.37 35.02
N ARG A 322 33.99 -100.14 36.00
CA ARG A 322 35.24 -100.91 35.91
C ARG A 322 35.00 -102.05 34.92
N HIS A 323 35.71 -102.04 33.80
CA HIS A 323 35.72 -103.17 32.87
C HIS A 323 36.24 -104.42 33.60
N LEU A 324 35.36 -105.41 33.77
CA LEU A 324 35.77 -106.75 34.20
C LEU A 324 36.30 -107.51 32.96
N PRO A 325 37.41 -108.25 33.08
CA PRO A 325 37.95 -109.05 31.98
C PRO A 325 36.95 -110.16 31.56
N PRO A 326 36.89 -110.52 30.27
CA PRO A 326 35.95 -111.52 29.77
C PRO A 326 36.25 -112.92 30.33
N LEU A 327 35.26 -113.54 30.98
CA LEU A 327 35.25 -114.93 31.43
C LEU A 327 34.64 -115.82 30.33
N ASN A 328 35.41 -116.17 29.31
CA ASN A 328 35.35 -117.52 28.71
C ASN A 328 36.49 -117.76 27.70
N PRO A 329 37.17 -118.92 27.77
CA PRO A 329 38.14 -119.34 26.76
C PRO A 329 37.40 -120.05 25.61
N PHE A 330 37.75 -119.73 24.36
CA PHE A 330 37.47 -120.62 23.24
C PHE A 330 38.75 -120.88 22.43
N PRO A 331 38.95 -122.13 21.96
CA PRO A 331 40.21 -122.62 21.42
C PRO A 331 40.41 -122.26 19.95
N SER A 332 41.68 -122.19 19.56
CA SER A 332 42.21 -121.98 18.22
C SER A 332 41.83 -123.08 17.22
N PRO A 333 41.75 -122.78 15.92
CA PRO A 333 42.28 -123.63 14.86
C PRO A 333 43.78 -123.36 14.61
#